data_AF-A0A3D1F5I0-F1
#
_entry.id   AF-A0A3D1F5I0-F1
#
_cell.length_a   1.000
_cell.length_b   1.000
_cell.length_c   1.000
_cell.angle_alpha   90.00
_cell.angle_beta   90.00
_cell.angle_gamma   90.00
#
_symmetry.space_group_name_H-M   'P 1'
#
loop_
_entity.id
_entity.type
_entity.pdbx_description
1 polymer ?
#
loop_
_entity_poly.entity_id
_entity_poly.type
_entity_poly.pdbx_seq_one_letter_code
_entity_poly.pdbx_strand_id
1 'polypeptide(L)'
;MGANPQMAIGIFPIALILFLIVYFILRAIFGKGKPVLSEPYCAKCNYDLRVNWDSSMACPECGADLKAKNAVNFGKVKKSRPWMTVGITLLVLFILLSTLSLFAGITAPRRVATGPAAVATLPNNNLIGNLPTVIDEPWTIRELESRYGNNKLTADEVDQMLSQLITGLKTKPLNERGPLHWSREFMQQLIDDDAISSKRFNELVKVYFGPGPTRYQPITSKMQPGWSAIHVSYTQTWPLGTSNNTRPHCKLVSVVKEGDEQTPMLFVPEAHTHWNASQVKPLDELPISFVFGSRVCLKNTLDPGEHVLLLTVITELYPKLTAKQQPTESDKPVASITHIQPIKVSVDASGRIISEKLNIK
;
A
#
# COMPACT_ATOMS: atom_id res chain seq x y z
N MET A 1 -3.43 24.51 14.67
CA MET A 1 -4.06 24.87 13.38
C MET A 1 -3.22 24.24 12.27
N GLY A 2 -3.63 23.08 11.75
CA GLY A 2 -2.93 22.41 10.65
C GLY A 2 -3.28 23.08 9.33
N ALA A 3 -2.31 23.62 8.61
CA ALA A 3 -2.52 24.10 7.26
C ALA A 3 -2.97 22.91 6.39
N ASN A 4 -4.14 23.03 5.75
CA ASN A 4 -4.69 21.96 4.92
C ASN A 4 -3.76 21.76 3.70
N PRO A 5 -3.13 20.57 3.53
CA PRO A 5 -2.15 20.34 2.47
C PRO A 5 -2.72 20.53 1.06
N GLN A 6 -4.04 20.47 0.90
CA GLN A 6 -4.71 20.73 -0.38
C GLN A 6 -4.59 22.18 -0.85
N MET A 7 -4.46 23.17 0.07
CA MET A 7 -4.26 24.56 -0.34
C MET A 7 -2.84 24.84 -0.87
N ALA A 8 -1.83 24.08 -0.42
CA ALA A 8 -0.44 24.26 -0.87
C ALA A 8 -0.23 23.85 -2.34
N ILE A 9 -1.03 22.90 -2.84
CA ILE A 9 -0.95 22.41 -4.23
C ILE A 9 -1.41 23.48 -5.23
N GLY A 10 -2.37 24.33 -4.85
CA GLY A 10 -2.88 25.40 -5.72
C GLY A 10 -1.96 26.62 -5.83
N ILE A 11 -1.21 26.95 -4.77
CA ILE A 11 -0.41 28.19 -4.72
C ILE A 11 0.88 28.06 -5.52
N PHE A 12 1.48 26.86 -5.57
CA PHE A 12 2.75 26.62 -6.27
C PHE A 12 2.73 26.95 -7.78
N PRO A 13 1.76 26.45 -8.60
CA PRO A 13 1.74 26.78 -10.03
C PRO A 13 1.49 28.27 -10.28
N ILE A 14 0.69 28.93 -9.44
CA ILE A 14 0.42 30.37 -9.57
C ILE A 14 1.69 31.17 -9.29
N ALA A 15 2.42 30.85 -8.22
CA ALA A 15 3.69 31.49 -7.89
C ALA A 15 4.74 31.29 -9.00
N LEU A 16 4.81 30.09 -9.57
CA LEU A 16 5.72 29.77 -10.68
C LEU A 16 5.40 30.59 -11.94
N ILE A 17 4.11 30.70 -12.31
CA ILE A 17 3.68 31.49 -13.47
C ILE A 17 3.98 32.97 -13.28
N LEU A 18 3.62 33.56 -12.13
CA LEU A 18 3.92 34.96 -11.82
C LEU A 18 5.43 35.24 -11.88
N PHE A 19 6.24 34.30 -11.37
CA PHE A 19 7.68 34.42 -11.40
C PHE A 19 8.25 34.38 -12.83
N LEU A 20 7.77 33.47 -13.68
CA LEU A 20 8.17 33.41 -15.09
C LEU A 20 7.81 34.71 -15.83
N ILE A 21 6.62 35.26 -15.58
CA ILE A 21 6.20 36.55 -16.16
C ILE A 21 7.17 37.66 -15.78
N VAL A 22 7.51 37.79 -14.49
CA VAL A 22 8.48 38.79 -14.02
C VAL A 22 9.85 38.59 -14.66
N TYR A 23 10.32 37.34 -14.77
CA TYR A 23 11.58 37.02 -15.46
C TYR A 23 11.57 37.45 -16.93
N PHE A 24 10.51 37.15 -17.69
CA PHE A 24 10.39 37.57 -19.09
C PHE A 24 10.31 39.09 -19.24
N ILE A 25 9.58 39.77 -18.36
CA ILE A 25 9.50 41.25 -18.34
C ILE A 25 10.88 41.86 -18.11
N LEU A 26 11.62 41.39 -17.09
CA LEU A 26 12.97 41.85 -16.81
C LEU A 26 13.90 41.59 -18.00
N ARG A 27 13.82 40.42 -18.63
CA ARG A 27 14.61 40.11 -19.82
C ARG A 27 14.25 41.00 -21.01
N ALA A 28 12.97 41.35 -21.19
CA ALA A 28 12.53 42.22 -22.27
C ALA A 28 12.99 43.67 -22.07
N ILE A 29 12.98 44.16 -20.83
CA ILE A 29 13.39 45.54 -20.48
C ILE A 29 14.91 45.68 -20.49
N PHE A 30 15.63 44.77 -19.85
CA PHE A 30 17.09 44.86 -19.66
C PHE A 30 17.89 44.17 -20.78
N GLY A 31 17.24 43.32 -21.60
CA GLY A 31 17.89 42.59 -22.69
C GLY A 31 18.05 43.39 -23.99
N LYS A 32 17.31 44.50 -24.15
CA LYS A 32 17.50 45.40 -25.29
C LYS A 32 18.76 46.22 -25.04
N GLY A 33 19.86 45.85 -25.70
CA GLY A 33 21.10 46.61 -25.65
C GLY A 33 20.83 48.09 -25.98
N LYS A 34 21.41 49.01 -25.21
CA LYS A 34 21.29 50.44 -25.51
C LYS A 34 21.96 50.69 -26.88
N PRO A 35 21.31 51.43 -27.80
CA PRO A 35 21.97 51.84 -29.03
C PRO A 35 23.16 52.72 -28.63
N VAL A 36 24.36 52.27 -28.95
CA VAL A 36 25.56 53.07 -28.80
C VAL A 36 25.81 53.67 -30.17
N LEU A 37 25.88 55.00 -30.24
CA LEU A 37 26.37 55.70 -31.42
C LEU A 37 27.73 55.10 -31.77
N SER A 38 27.77 54.33 -32.85
CA SER A 38 29.02 53.86 -33.45
C SER A 38 29.31 54.70 -34.67
N GLU A 39 30.53 54.61 -35.16
CA GLU A 39 30.90 55.30 -36.39
C GLU A 39 30.05 54.81 -37.58
N PRO A 40 29.84 55.66 -38.61
CA PRO A 40 29.01 55.32 -39.76
C PRO A 40 29.61 54.15 -40.53
N TYR A 41 28.80 53.15 -40.84
CA TYR A 41 29.20 52.03 -41.69
C TYR A 41 28.21 51.81 -42.82
N CYS A 42 28.72 51.31 -43.95
CA CYS A 42 27.88 50.94 -45.09
C CYS A 42 26.94 49.80 -44.69
N ALA A 43 25.64 49.95 -44.91
CA ALA A 43 24.64 48.94 -44.56
C ALA A 43 24.79 47.62 -45.34
N LYS A 44 25.41 47.66 -46.52
CA LYS A 44 25.59 46.48 -47.39
C LYS A 44 26.82 45.64 -47.01
N CYS A 45 27.99 46.27 -46.86
CA CYS A 45 29.26 45.56 -46.63
C CYS A 45 29.90 45.80 -45.25
N ASN A 46 29.30 46.64 -44.39
CA ASN A 46 29.85 47.06 -43.10
C ASN A 46 31.21 47.80 -43.16
N TYR A 47 31.59 48.35 -44.32
CA TYR A 47 32.78 49.20 -44.44
C TYR A 47 32.65 50.47 -43.59
N ASP A 48 33.72 50.87 -42.91
CA ASP A 48 33.77 52.07 -42.06
C ASP A 48 33.86 53.34 -42.92
N LEU A 49 32.85 54.20 -42.83
CA LEU A 49 32.72 55.39 -43.68
C LEU A 49 33.22 56.67 -42.99
N ARG A 50 33.97 56.58 -41.88
CA ARG A 50 34.49 57.75 -41.15
C ARG A 50 35.16 58.81 -42.01
N VAL A 51 35.87 58.38 -43.05
CA VAL A 51 36.76 59.26 -43.80
C VAL A 51 35.99 60.16 -44.76
N ASN A 52 34.85 59.73 -45.32
CA ASN A 52 34.21 60.46 -46.44
C ASN A 52 32.71 60.14 -46.67
N TRP A 53 31.94 59.80 -45.62
CA TRP A 53 30.52 59.43 -45.79
C TRP A 53 29.63 60.56 -46.33
N ASP A 54 29.96 61.82 -46.03
CA ASP A 54 29.14 62.99 -46.42
C ASP A 54 29.48 63.49 -47.85
N SER A 55 30.69 63.20 -48.33
CA SER A 55 31.18 63.63 -49.65
C SER A 55 31.05 62.58 -50.75
N SER A 56 30.95 61.29 -50.40
CA SER A 56 30.98 60.18 -51.37
C SER A 56 29.57 59.77 -51.81
N MET A 57 29.33 59.65 -53.12
CA MET A 57 28.04 59.14 -53.64
C MET A 57 27.93 57.61 -53.57
N ALA A 58 29.04 56.88 -53.53
CA ALA A 58 29.05 55.43 -53.48
C ALA A 58 30.04 54.89 -52.43
N CYS A 59 29.75 53.71 -51.88
CA CYS A 59 30.64 53.00 -50.97
C CYS A 59 31.89 52.55 -51.72
N PRO A 60 33.10 52.85 -51.21
CA PRO A 60 34.34 52.52 -51.92
C PRO A 60 34.59 51.01 -52.05
N GLU A 61 34.02 50.19 -51.17
CA GLU A 61 34.20 48.73 -51.23
C GLU A 61 33.16 48.04 -52.12
N CYS A 62 31.88 48.31 -51.89
CA CYS A 62 30.79 47.53 -52.51
C CYS A 62 30.01 48.28 -53.59
N GLY A 63 30.37 49.54 -53.86
CA GLY A 63 29.73 50.41 -54.84
C GLY A 63 28.28 50.81 -54.49
N ALA A 64 27.78 50.51 -53.29
CA ALA A 64 26.41 50.86 -52.90
C ALA A 64 26.23 52.39 -52.81
N ASP A 65 25.12 52.91 -53.34
CA ASP A 65 24.77 54.32 -53.26
C ASP A 65 24.55 54.74 -51.79
N LEU A 66 25.37 55.69 -51.31
CA LEU A 66 25.33 56.15 -49.92
C LEU A 66 24.22 57.18 -49.66
N LYS A 67 23.61 57.75 -50.71
CA LYS A 67 22.48 58.69 -50.58
C LYS A 67 21.13 57.97 -50.45
N ALA A 68 21.08 56.66 -50.71
CA ALA A 68 19.86 55.88 -50.56
C ALA A 68 19.40 55.81 -49.09
N LYS A 69 18.09 55.77 -48.86
CA LYS A 69 17.51 55.68 -47.50
C LYS A 69 18.01 54.39 -46.82
N ASN A 70 18.56 54.51 -45.61
CA ASN A 70 19.18 53.43 -44.83
C ASN A 70 20.50 52.85 -45.42
N ALA A 71 21.18 53.57 -46.33
CA ALA A 71 22.48 53.12 -46.86
C ALA A 71 23.62 53.20 -45.84
N VAL A 72 23.49 54.08 -44.85
CA VAL A 72 24.44 54.26 -43.75
C VAL A 72 23.75 53.89 -42.44
N ASN A 73 24.35 52.96 -41.70
CA ASN A 73 23.88 52.58 -40.37
C ASN A 73 24.70 53.32 -39.31
N PHE A 74 24.00 54.01 -38.40
CA PHE A 74 24.59 54.71 -37.27
C PHE A 74 24.26 53.96 -35.99
N GLY A 75 25.17 53.10 -35.55
CA GLY A 75 25.06 52.39 -34.28
C GLY A 75 25.05 50.87 -34.42
N LYS A 76 26.03 50.22 -33.79
CA LYS A 76 25.95 48.81 -33.44
C LYS A 76 25.25 48.70 -32.09
N VAL A 77 24.21 47.87 -32.00
CA VAL A 77 23.64 47.49 -30.70
C VAL A 77 24.71 46.71 -29.95
N LYS A 78 25.36 47.34 -28.97
CA LYS A 78 26.34 46.67 -28.12
C LYS A 78 25.58 45.63 -27.31
N LYS A 79 25.72 44.36 -27.68
CA LYS A 79 25.08 43.22 -27.01
C LYS A 79 25.39 43.35 -25.51
N SER A 80 24.35 43.44 -24.69
CA SER A 80 24.51 43.63 -23.25
C SER A 80 25.32 42.48 -22.67
N ARG A 81 26.13 42.80 -21.65
CA ARG A 81 27.15 41.90 -21.09
C ARG A 81 26.51 40.54 -20.73
N PRO A 82 27.00 39.41 -21.30
CA PRO A 82 26.41 38.08 -21.07
C PRO A 82 26.38 37.68 -19.59
N TRP A 83 27.24 38.29 -18.78
CA TRP A 83 27.26 38.15 -17.32
C TRP A 83 25.95 38.49 -16.63
N MET A 84 25.19 39.47 -17.12
CA MET A 84 23.92 39.84 -16.51
C MET A 84 22.86 38.74 -16.72
N THR A 85 22.80 38.16 -17.93
CA THR A 85 21.93 37.01 -18.21
C THR A 85 22.32 35.78 -17.39
N VAL A 86 23.61 35.50 -17.24
CA VAL A 86 24.09 34.41 -16.39
C VAL A 86 23.69 34.62 -14.92
N GLY A 87 23.88 35.83 -14.39
CA GLY A 87 23.51 36.16 -13.01
C GLY A 87 22.02 35.98 -12.71
N ILE A 88 21.14 36.47 -13.61
CA ILE A 88 19.69 36.27 -13.46
C ILE A 88 19.35 34.78 -13.53
N THR A 89 19.97 34.02 -14.43
CA THR A 89 19.66 32.59 -14.62
C THR A 89 20.05 31.77 -13.38
N LEU A 90 21.22 32.06 -12.79
CA LEU A 90 21.67 31.42 -11.54
C LEU A 90 20.78 31.77 -10.35
N LEU A 91 20.34 33.03 -10.24
CA LEU A 91 19.42 33.46 -9.18
C LEU A 91 18.09 32.71 -9.27
N VAL A 92 17.53 32.57 -10.48
CA VAL A 92 16.30 31.81 -10.73
C VAL A 92 16.46 30.35 -10.33
N LEU A 93 17.57 29.71 -10.74
CA LEU A 93 17.84 28.32 -10.39
C LEU A 93 17.97 28.12 -8.88
N PHE A 94 18.64 29.04 -8.17
CA PHE A 94 18.77 29.00 -6.73
C PHE A 94 17.42 29.11 -6.00
N ILE A 95 16.54 30.01 -6.45
CA ILE A 95 15.19 30.14 -5.90
C ILE A 95 14.38 28.86 -6.12
N LEU A 96 14.43 28.29 -7.34
CA LEU A 96 13.76 27.02 -7.66
C LEU A 96 14.25 25.85 -6.81
N LEU A 97 15.56 25.72 -6.60
CA LEU A 97 16.14 24.69 -5.74
C LEU A 97 15.77 24.88 -4.27
N SER A 98 15.74 26.14 -3.81
CA SER A 98 15.37 26.47 -2.43
C SER A 98 13.89 26.18 -2.16
N THR A 99 12.99 26.56 -3.07
CA THR A 99 11.56 26.26 -2.94
C THR A 99 11.29 24.76 -3.04
N LEU A 100 11.98 24.04 -3.93
CA LEU A 100 11.87 22.59 -4.02
C LEU A 100 12.34 21.89 -2.74
N SER A 101 13.45 22.35 -2.14
CA SER A 101 13.98 21.82 -0.88
C SER A 101 13.03 22.07 0.29
N LEU A 102 12.42 23.25 0.35
CA LEU A 102 11.39 23.57 1.35
C LEU A 102 10.14 22.69 1.17
N PHE A 103 9.70 22.48 -0.08
CA PHE A 103 8.55 21.61 -0.36
C PHE A 103 8.85 20.16 0.02
N ALA A 104 10.02 19.64 -0.36
CA ALA A 104 10.46 18.31 0.01
C ALA A 104 10.58 18.14 1.54
N GLY A 105 10.99 19.17 2.28
CA GLY A 105 11.03 19.12 3.75
C GLY A 105 9.66 19.11 4.43
N ILE A 106 8.62 19.61 3.77
CA ILE A 106 7.24 19.63 4.28
C ILE A 106 6.51 18.33 3.92
N THR A 107 6.77 17.78 2.74
CA THR A 107 6.11 16.55 2.25
C THR A 107 6.86 15.27 2.57
N ALA A 108 8.18 15.34 2.81
CA ALA A 108 8.90 14.19 3.31
C ALA A 108 8.26 13.80 4.65
N PRO A 109 7.83 12.54 4.82
CA PRO A 109 7.40 12.05 6.11
C PRO A 109 8.57 12.33 7.05
N ARG A 110 8.39 13.27 8.00
CA ARG A 110 9.36 13.46 9.07
C ARG A 110 9.51 12.08 9.67
N ARG A 111 10.68 11.46 9.47
CA ARG A 111 11.06 10.28 10.23
C ARG A 111 11.16 10.77 11.65
N VAL A 112 10.02 10.76 12.35
CA VAL A 112 9.96 11.00 13.79
C VAL A 112 11.01 10.08 14.36
N ALA A 113 11.90 10.63 15.18
CA ALA A 113 12.96 9.84 15.79
C ALA A 113 12.33 8.54 16.33
N THR A 114 12.72 7.41 15.75
CA THR A 114 12.13 6.09 15.99
C THR A 114 12.61 5.47 17.31
N GLY A 115 13.05 6.32 18.24
CA GLY A 115 13.52 5.91 19.54
C GLY A 115 12.36 5.79 20.52
N PRO A 116 12.43 4.87 21.50
CA PRO A 116 11.40 4.71 22.54
C PRO A 116 11.14 6.02 23.30
N ALA A 117 12.19 6.81 23.58
CA ALA A 117 12.07 8.09 24.27
C ALA A 117 11.28 9.13 23.44
N ALA A 118 11.45 9.15 22.12
CA ALA A 118 10.73 10.09 21.27
C ALA A 118 9.24 9.71 21.15
N VAL A 119 8.95 8.41 21.02
CA VAL A 119 7.59 7.88 20.91
C VAL A 119 6.78 8.15 22.19
N ALA A 120 7.41 8.03 23.37
CA ALA A 120 6.78 8.35 24.65
C ALA A 120 6.31 9.81 24.78
N THR A 121 6.92 10.75 24.05
CA THR A 121 6.52 12.17 24.07
C THR A 121 5.34 12.49 23.15
N LEU A 122 4.96 11.58 22.26
CA LEU A 122 3.88 11.82 21.30
C LEU A 122 2.51 11.80 21.99
N PRO A 123 1.56 12.69 21.65
CA PRO A 123 0.18 12.57 22.13
C PRO A 123 -0.52 11.35 21.51
N ASN A 124 -1.55 10.81 22.19
CA ASN A 124 -2.29 9.61 21.77
C ASN A 124 -2.74 9.68 20.31
N ASN A 125 -3.34 10.81 19.90
CA ASN A 125 -3.82 11.01 18.53
C ASN A 125 -2.71 10.87 17.48
N ASN A 126 -1.49 11.33 17.77
CA ASN A 126 -0.36 11.20 16.84
C ASN A 126 0.18 9.77 16.83
N LEU A 127 0.24 9.11 17.99
CA LEU A 127 0.69 7.73 18.11
C LEU A 127 -0.25 6.79 17.34
N ILE A 128 -1.55 6.94 17.56
CA ILE A 128 -2.61 6.17 16.90
C ILE A 128 -2.68 6.50 15.41
N GLY A 129 -2.66 7.78 15.03
CA GLY A 129 -2.76 8.20 13.63
C GLY A 129 -1.60 7.75 12.75
N ASN A 130 -0.41 7.53 13.34
CA ASN A 130 0.75 7.02 12.61
C ASN A 130 0.80 5.48 12.52
N LEU A 131 -0.01 4.75 13.28
CA LEU A 131 0.02 3.28 13.30
C LEU A 131 0.04 2.60 11.92
N PRO A 132 -0.69 3.06 10.89
CA PRO A 132 -0.68 2.38 9.59
C PRO A 132 0.70 2.35 8.93
N THR A 133 1.57 3.32 9.22
CA THR A 133 2.92 3.43 8.64
C THR A 133 4.00 2.85 9.53
N VAL A 134 3.78 2.79 10.85
CA VAL A 134 4.74 2.29 11.84
C VAL A 134 4.30 0.98 12.50
N ILE A 135 3.42 0.22 11.85
CA ILE A 135 2.90 -1.03 12.40
C ILE A 135 4.01 -2.06 12.68
N ASP A 136 5.17 -1.98 12.01
CA ASP A 136 6.32 -2.87 12.27
C ASP A 136 7.24 -2.42 13.41
N GLU A 137 6.98 -1.24 13.98
CA GLU A 137 7.83 -0.64 14.99
C GLU A 137 7.44 -1.08 16.41
N PRO A 138 8.26 -1.91 17.10
CA PRO A 138 7.90 -2.48 18.40
C PRO A 138 7.67 -1.45 19.51
N TRP A 139 8.36 -0.31 19.45
CA TRP A 139 8.24 0.74 20.47
C TRP A 139 6.88 1.45 20.43
N THR A 140 6.27 1.60 19.25
CA THR A 140 4.97 2.28 19.09
C THR A 140 3.89 1.54 19.85
N ILE A 141 3.90 0.22 19.76
CA ILE A 141 2.86 -0.60 20.38
C ILE A 141 3.17 -0.92 21.83
N ARG A 142 4.43 -1.08 22.22
CA ARG A 142 4.79 -1.10 23.65
C ARG A 142 4.36 0.19 24.36
N GLU A 143 4.47 1.34 23.68
CA GLU A 143 3.98 2.59 24.23
C GLU A 143 2.44 2.62 24.32
N LEU A 144 1.72 2.13 23.31
CA LEU A 144 0.25 2.00 23.37
C LEU A 144 -0.20 1.04 24.47
N GLU A 145 0.46 -0.10 24.61
CA GLU A 145 0.23 -1.08 25.66
C GLU A 145 0.49 -0.47 27.06
N SER A 146 1.61 0.23 27.23
CA SER A 146 1.91 0.98 28.45
C SER A 146 0.84 2.02 28.77
N ARG A 147 0.35 2.77 27.77
CA ARG A 147 -0.72 3.75 27.99
C ARG A 147 -2.04 3.09 28.33
N TYR A 148 -2.37 1.98 27.68
CA TYR A 148 -3.56 1.19 28.00
C TYR A 148 -3.52 0.68 29.44
N GLY A 149 -2.43 -0.01 29.84
CA GLY A 149 -2.26 -0.52 31.20
C GLY A 149 -2.22 0.55 32.29
N ASN A 150 -1.89 1.80 31.94
CA ASN A 150 -1.94 2.96 32.83
C ASN A 150 -3.26 3.77 32.76
N ASN A 151 -4.31 3.25 32.12
CA ASN A 151 -5.59 3.93 31.90
C ASN A 151 -5.47 5.31 31.22
N LYS A 152 -4.45 5.49 30.37
CA LYS A 152 -4.21 6.71 29.58
C LYS A 152 -4.81 6.65 28.17
N LEU A 153 -5.45 5.54 27.81
CA LEU A 153 -6.23 5.40 26.59
C LEU A 153 -7.71 5.27 26.95
N THR A 154 -8.54 6.09 26.31
CA THR A 154 -10.00 5.97 26.41
C THR A 154 -10.50 4.80 25.53
N ALA A 155 -11.72 4.34 25.76
CA ALA A 155 -12.35 3.31 24.92
C ALA A 155 -12.42 3.74 23.44
N ASP A 156 -12.70 5.02 23.17
CA ASP A 156 -12.70 5.58 21.81
C ASP A 156 -11.30 5.56 21.18
N GLU A 157 -10.26 5.86 21.96
CA GLU A 157 -8.88 5.79 21.49
C GLU A 157 -8.45 4.35 21.20
N VAL A 158 -8.90 3.37 22.00
CA VAL A 158 -8.67 1.94 21.74
C VAL A 158 -9.35 1.50 20.44
N ASP A 159 -10.61 1.89 20.20
CA ASP A 159 -11.28 1.56 18.93
C ASP A 159 -10.60 2.23 17.73
N GLN A 160 -10.19 3.50 17.85
CA GLN A 160 -9.44 4.21 16.82
C GLN A 160 -8.10 3.54 16.53
N MET A 161 -7.38 3.14 17.58
CA MET A 161 -6.12 2.41 17.48
C MET A 161 -6.29 1.11 16.69
N LEU A 162 -7.30 0.31 17.01
CA LEU A 162 -7.60 -0.92 16.27
C LEU A 162 -8.03 -0.64 14.83
N SER A 163 -8.79 0.43 14.58
CA SER A 163 -9.14 0.87 13.22
C SER A 163 -7.91 1.20 12.38
N GLN A 164 -6.92 1.90 12.97
CA GLN A 164 -5.67 2.23 12.30
C GLN A 164 -4.77 1.00 12.11
N LEU A 165 -4.73 0.09 13.09
CA LEU A 165 -4.05 -1.20 12.98
C LEU A 165 -4.61 -2.02 11.80
N ILE A 166 -5.94 -2.15 11.71
CA ILE A 166 -6.64 -2.81 10.60
C ILE A 166 -6.29 -2.16 9.26
N THR A 167 -6.23 -0.82 9.22
CA THR A 167 -5.85 -0.07 8.03
C THR A 167 -4.42 -0.37 7.59
N GLY A 168 -3.46 -0.41 8.53
CA GLY A 168 -2.08 -0.80 8.26
C GLY A 168 -1.94 -2.26 7.82
N LEU A 169 -2.66 -3.19 8.44
CA LEU A 169 -2.62 -4.59 8.05
C LEU A 169 -3.16 -4.82 6.63
N LYS A 170 -4.16 -4.05 6.18
CA LYS A 170 -4.69 -4.16 4.81
C LYS A 170 -3.65 -3.83 3.74
N THR A 171 -2.69 -2.94 4.01
CA THR A 171 -1.65 -2.55 3.04
C THR A 171 -0.54 -3.60 2.92
N LYS A 172 -0.45 -4.52 3.88
CA LYS A 172 0.56 -5.58 3.88
C LYS A 172 0.17 -6.80 3.04
N PRO A 173 1.14 -7.49 2.43
CA PRO A 173 0.97 -8.85 1.93
C PRO A 173 0.42 -9.79 3.01
N LEU A 174 -0.44 -10.74 2.64
CA LEU A 174 -1.11 -11.63 3.61
C LEU A 174 -0.12 -12.42 4.49
N ASN A 175 1.03 -12.80 3.94
CA ASN A 175 2.14 -13.46 4.66
C ASN A 175 2.94 -12.51 5.57
N GLU A 176 2.62 -11.22 5.61
CA GLU A 176 3.24 -10.20 6.46
C GLU A 176 2.24 -9.56 7.44
N ARG A 177 0.97 -9.98 7.39
CA ARG A 177 -0.11 -9.51 8.29
C ARG A 177 -0.11 -10.18 9.67
N GLY A 178 0.59 -11.31 9.80
CA GLY A 178 0.72 -12.07 11.05
C GLY A 178 1.24 -11.21 12.20
N PRO A 179 0.93 -11.60 13.44
CA PRO A 179 1.02 -10.71 14.56
C PRO A 179 2.49 -10.40 14.79
N LEU A 180 2.74 -9.13 15.00
CA LEU A 180 4.03 -8.71 15.45
C LEU A 180 4.22 -9.40 16.79
N HIS A 181 5.24 -10.22 16.93
CA HIS A 181 5.47 -11.02 18.13
C HIS A 181 5.38 -10.18 19.43
N TRP A 182 5.62 -8.88 19.32
CA TRP A 182 5.53 -7.87 20.37
C TRP A 182 4.12 -7.31 20.65
N SER A 183 3.07 -7.60 19.87
CA SER A 183 1.70 -7.13 20.12
C SER A 183 0.79 -8.17 20.79
N ARG A 184 1.32 -9.38 21.03
CA ARG A 184 0.53 -10.50 21.54
C ARG A 184 -0.01 -10.27 22.95
N GLU A 185 0.80 -9.73 23.84
CA GLU A 185 0.40 -9.45 25.24
C GLU A 185 -0.68 -8.39 25.26
N PHE A 186 -0.42 -7.28 24.57
CA PHE A 186 -1.39 -6.20 24.41
C PHE A 186 -2.74 -6.68 23.84
N MET A 187 -2.75 -7.46 22.75
CA MET A 187 -4.00 -7.98 22.18
C MET A 187 -4.73 -8.92 23.14
N GLN A 188 -4.01 -9.76 23.89
CA GLN A 188 -4.61 -10.63 24.90
C GLN A 188 -5.25 -9.78 26.01
N GLN A 189 -4.56 -8.74 26.47
CA GLN A 189 -5.07 -7.84 27.51
C GLN A 189 -6.38 -7.17 27.06
N LEU A 190 -6.43 -6.64 25.83
CA LEU A 190 -7.64 -6.04 25.28
C LEU A 190 -8.82 -7.02 25.17
N ILE A 191 -8.53 -8.30 24.90
CA ILE A 191 -9.55 -9.35 24.83
C ILE A 191 -10.04 -9.74 26.23
N ASP A 192 -9.12 -9.88 27.19
CA ASP A 192 -9.43 -10.24 28.57
C ASP A 192 -10.27 -9.15 29.27
N ASP A 193 -10.00 -7.88 28.93
CA ASP A 193 -10.70 -6.72 29.46
C ASP A 193 -12.03 -6.40 28.73
N ASP A 194 -12.41 -7.19 27.70
CA ASP A 194 -13.56 -6.93 26.81
C ASP A 194 -13.53 -5.50 26.19
N ALA A 195 -12.32 -4.98 25.96
CA ALA A 195 -12.10 -3.61 25.48
C ALA A 195 -12.30 -3.49 23.95
N ILE A 196 -12.55 -4.60 23.26
CA ILE A 196 -12.72 -4.64 21.80
C ILE A 196 -14.18 -4.94 21.45
N SER A 197 -14.84 -4.02 20.74
CA SER A 197 -16.18 -4.30 20.22
C SER A 197 -16.18 -5.51 19.28
N SER A 198 -17.22 -6.36 19.32
CA SER A 198 -17.32 -7.53 18.45
C SER A 198 -17.21 -7.19 16.96
N LYS A 199 -17.72 -6.01 16.56
CA LYS A 199 -17.58 -5.49 15.19
C LYS A 199 -16.11 -5.27 14.84
N ARG A 200 -15.36 -4.56 15.69
CA ARG A 200 -13.94 -4.27 15.45
C ARG A 200 -13.10 -5.54 15.48
N PHE A 201 -13.42 -6.46 16.39
CA PHE A 201 -12.75 -7.75 16.48
C PHE A 201 -12.97 -8.58 15.20
N ASN A 202 -14.21 -8.66 14.69
CA ASN A 202 -14.50 -9.28 13.39
C ASN A 202 -13.72 -8.64 12.23
N GLU A 203 -13.62 -7.31 12.17
CA GLU A 203 -12.83 -6.62 11.13
C GLU A 203 -11.34 -6.96 11.22
N LEU A 204 -10.78 -6.99 12.44
CA LEU A 204 -9.38 -7.35 12.69
C LEU A 204 -9.10 -8.77 12.22
N VAL A 205 -9.91 -9.72 12.67
CA VAL A 205 -9.81 -11.15 12.33
C VAL A 205 -9.95 -11.34 10.82
N LYS A 206 -10.85 -10.60 10.16
CA LYS A 206 -11.03 -10.65 8.70
C LYS A 206 -9.79 -10.22 7.95
N VAL A 207 -9.19 -9.09 8.34
CA VAL A 207 -7.98 -8.58 7.67
C VAL A 207 -6.79 -9.49 7.91
N TYR A 208 -6.70 -10.01 9.14
CA TYR A 208 -5.58 -10.80 9.62
C TYR A 208 -5.55 -12.20 9.01
N PHE A 209 -6.64 -12.97 9.10
CA PHE A 209 -6.73 -14.30 8.48
C PHE A 209 -6.98 -14.23 6.96
N GLY A 210 -7.36 -13.05 6.45
CA GLY A 210 -7.57 -12.83 5.04
C GLY A 210 -8.79 -13.60 4.49
N PRO A 211 -8.72 -14.12 3.25
CA PRO A 211 -9.86 -14.77 2.61
C PRO A 211 -10.18 -16.16 3.17
N GLY A 212 -9.36 -16.74 4.06
CA GLY A 212 -9.56 -18.08 4.61
C GLY A 212 -8.27 -18.90 4.55
N PRO A 213 -8.36 -20.25 4.54
CA PRO A 213 -7.19 -21.09 4.33
C PRO A 213 -6.52 -20.77 2.99
N THR A 214 -5.21 -20.69 2.99
CA THR A 214 -4.42 -20.18 1.85
C THR A 214 -3.58 -21.25 1.17
N ARG A 215 -3.54 -22.47 1.72
CA ARG A 215 -2.77 -23.58 1.19
C ARG A 215 -3.66 -24.80 1.01
N TYR A 216 -3.65 -25.31 -0.20
CA TYR A 216 -4.38 -26.49 -0.61
C TYR A 216 -3.40 -27.43 -1.31
N GLN A 217 -3.24 -28.64 -0.79
CA GLN A 217 -2.33 -29.64 -1.34
C GLN A 217 -3.09 -30.95 -1.55
N PRO A 218 -2.96 -31.62 -2.69
CA PRO A 218 -3.55 -32.94 -2.87
C PRO A 218 -2.83 -33.93 -1.95
N ILE A 219 -3.59 -34.92 -1.49
CA ILE A 219 -2.99 -36.05 -0.78
C ILE A 219 -2.78 -37.16 -1.79
N THR A 220 -1.52 -37.44 -2.13
CA THR A 220 -1.14 -38.45 -3.14
C THR A 220 -1.10 -39.88 -2.62
N SER A 221 -1.32 -40.09 -1.31
CA SER A 221 -1.40 -41.43 -0.73
C SER A 221 -2.54 -42.22 -1.36
N LYS A 222 -2.36 -43.54 -1.55
CA LYS A 222 -3.40 -44.43 -2.09
C LYS A 222 -4.70 -44.31 -1.27
N MET A 223 -5.69 -43.63 -1.84
CA MET A 223 -7.07 -43.60 -1.34
C MET A 223 -7.84 -44.82 -1.87
N GLN A 224 -8.91 -45.21 -1.16
CA GLN A 224 -9.85 -46.18 -1.71
C GLN A 224 -10.44 -45.69 -3.05
N PRO A 225 -10.82 -46.59 -3.97
CA PRO A 225 -11.55 -46.19 -5.18
C PRO A 225 -12.78 -45.36 -4.80
N GLY A 226 -13.04 -44.27 -5.50
CA GLY A 226 -14.18 -43.41 -5.17
C GLY A 226 -13.89 -42.25 -4.23
N TRP A 227 -12.63 -42.02 -3.86
CA TRP A 227 -12.27 -40.98 -2.89
C TRP A 227 -11.07 -40.14 -3.32
N SER A 228 -11.14 -38.87 -2.96
CA SER A 228 -10.05 -37.90 -3.06
C SER A 228 -9.81 -37.25 -1.71
N ALA A 229 -8.65 -36.65 -1.47
CA ALA A 229 -8.50 -35.73 -0.36
C ALA A 229 -7.59 -34.54 -0.68
N ILE A 230 -7.92 -33.43 -0.05
CA ILE A 230 -7.19 -32.18 -0.11
C ILE A 230 -6.72 -31.87 1.31
N HIS A 231 -5.43 -31.68 1.49
CA HIS A 231 -4.89 -31.05 2.68
C HIS A 231 -5.13 -29.54 2.59
N VAL A 232 -5.86 -29.02 3.55
CA VAL A 232 -6.22 -27.60 3.66
C VAL A 232 -5.46 -27.03 4.86
N SER A 233 -4.79 -25.89 4.70
CA SER A 233 -4.08 -25.22 5.79
C SER A 233 -4.06 -23.70 5.61
N TYR A 234 -3.91 -22.98 6.73
CA TYR A 234 -3.53 -21.58 6.68
C TYR A 234 -2.02 -21.47 6.52
N THR A 235 -1.54 -20.54 5.69
CA THR A 235 -0.11 -20.19 5.59
C THR A 235 0.42 -19.68 6.94
N GLN A 236 -0.48 -19.17 7.79
CA GLN A 236 -0.17 -18.51 9.04
C GLN A 236 -1.17 -18.97 10.12
N THR A 237 -0.71 -19.80 11.06
CA THR A 237 -1.51 -20.39 12.16
C THR A 237 -1.23 -19.67 13.48
N TRP A 238 -1.27 -18.35 13.47
CA TRP A 238 -0.82 -17.56 14.61
C TRP A 238 -1.95 -17.34 15.63
N PRO A 239 -1.67 -17.45 16.94
CA PRO A 239 -2.62 -17.05 17.98
C PRO A 239 -2.74 -15.51 18.03
N LEU A 240 -3.96 -15.00 18.15
CA LEU A 240 -4.24 -13.61 18.52
C LEU A 240 -4.11 -13.51 20.04
N GLY A 241 -2.88 -13.45 20.55
CA GLY A 241 -2.60 -13.43 21.99
C GLY A 241 -1.37 -14.24 22.39
N THR A 242 -0.94 -14.12 23.63
CA THR A 242 0.11 -14.95 24.22
C THR A 242 -0.41 -16.26 24.80
N SER A 243 -1.67 -16.29 25.22
CA SER A 243 -2.25 -17.49 25.79
C SER A 243 -2.48 -18.55 24.70
N ASN A 244 -2.34 -19.82 25.06
CA ASN A 244 -2.82 -20.91 24.22
C ASN A 244 -4.36 -20.90 24.07
N ASN A 245 -5.06 -19.99 24.75
CA ASN A 245 -6.50 -20.00 24.99
C ASN A 245 -7.28 -19.10 24.02
N THR A 246 -6.60 -18.31 23.18
CA THR A 246 -7.24 -17.47 22.15
C THR A 246 -6.78 -17.92 20.76
N ARG A 247 -7.10 -19.16 20.41
CA ARG A 247 -6.77 -19.71 19.09
C ARG A 247 -8.02 -19.71 18.19
N PRO A 248 -7.86 -19.43 16.89
CA PRO A 248 -8.97 -19.56 15.95
C PRO A 248 -9.41 -21.02 15.87
N HIS A 249 -10.70 -21.26 16.08
CA HIS A 249 -11.38 -22.50 15.80
C HIS A 249 -12.01 -22.37 14.43
N CYS A 250 -11.43 -23.06 13.46
CA CYS A 250 -12.00 -23.09 12.12
C CYS A 250 -12.83 -24.34 11.93
N LYS A 251 -13.97 -24.18 11.26
CA LYS A 251 -14.90 -25.25 10.91
C LYS A 251 -15.14 -25.17 9.41
N LEU A 252 -14.97 -26.26 8.69
CA LEU A 252 -15.47 -26.35 7.32
C LEU A 252 -16.95 -26.70 7.43
N VAL A 253 -17.82 -25.87 6.84
CA VAL A 253 -19.28 -25.97 7.03
C VAL A 253 -19.98 -26.41 5.75
N SER A 254 -19.41 -26.12 4.58
CA SER A 254 -19.91 -26.65 3.31
C SER A 254 -18.81 -26.74 2.27
N VAL A 255 -18.98 -27.69 1.34
CA VAL A 255 -18.22 -27.76 0.09
C VAL A 255 -19.20 -28.09 -1.02
N VAL A 256 -19.32 -27.15 -1.95
CA VAL A 256 -20.29 -27.22 -3.04
C VAL A 256 -19.56 -26.95 -4.35
N LYS A 257 -19.94 -27.63 -5.44
CA LYS A 257 -19.44 -27.30 -6.77
C LYS A 257 -20.09 -25.99 -7.25
N GLU A 258 -19.31 -25.09 -7.85
CA GLU A 258 -19.82 -23.83 -8.42
C GLU A 258 -20.93 -24.14 -9.43
N GLY A 259 -22.15 -23.70 -9.13
CA GLY A 259 -23.34 -23.92 -9.97
C GLY A 259 -24.27 -25.05 -9.52
N ASP A 260 -23.86 -25.90 -8.58
CA ASP A 260 -24.72 -26.95 -8.02
C ASP A 260 -25.56 -26.42 -6.83
N GLU A 261 -26.72 -27.03 -6.59
CA GLU A 261 -27.48 -26.81 -5.35
C GLU A 261 -26.64 -27.25 -4.13
N GLN A 262 -26.93 -26.69 -2.94
CA GLN A 262 -26.11 -26.79 -1.71
C GLN A 262 -25.88 -28.20 -1.12
N THR A 263 -26.02 -29.28 -1.88
CA THR A 263 -25.74 -30.64 -1.41
C THR A 263 -24.25 -30.74 -1.05
N PRO A 264 -23.89 -30.84 0.24
CA PRO A 264 -22.50 -30.85 0.65
C PRO A 264 -21.86 -32.19 0.29
N MET A 265 -20.63 -32.16 -0.23
CA MET A 265 -19.83 -33.37 -0.38
C MET A 265 -19.59 -34.01 1.02
N LEU A 266 -19.47 -35.34 1.11
CA LEU A 266 -19.26 -36.05 2.39
C LEU A 266 -17.80 -35.94 2.86
N PHE A 267 -17.60 -35.75 4.18
CA PHE A 267 -16.28 -35.53 4.82
C PHE A 267 -15.93 -36.60 5.86
N VAL A 268 -14.62 -36.83 6.04
CA VAL A 268 -14.07 -37.64 7.13
C VAL A 268 -12.94 -36.85 7.77
N PRO A 269 -12.99 -36.57 9.09
CA PRO A 269 -11.89 -35.91 9.78
C PRO A 269 -10.71 -36.87 9.93
N GLU A 270 -9.55 -36.27 10.15
CA GLU A 270 -8.25 -36.90 10.35
C GLU A 270 -8.32 -38.19 11.20
N ALA A 271 -8.11 -39.34 10.56
CA ALA A 271 -7.89 -40.63 11.23
C ALA A 271 -6.64 -41.32 10.65
N HIS A 272 -5.77 -41.76 11.55
CA HIS A 272 -4.52 -42.49 11.33
C HIS A 272 -4.62 -43.53 10.22
N THR A 273 -4.05 -43.27 9.03
CA THR A 273 -3.67 -44.20 7.92
C THR A 273 -4.67 -45.27 7.42
N HIS A 274 -5.78 -45.51 8.11
CA HIS A 274 -6.78 -46.55 7.94
C HIS A 274 -8.13 -45.98 8.39
N TRP A 275 -8.92 -45.44 7.47
CA TRP A 275 -10.29 -45.02 7.80
C TRP A 275 -11.24 -46.21 7.83
N ASN A 276 -12.37 -46.06 8.52
CA ASN A 276 -13.57 -46.87 8.35
C ASN A 276 -14.75 -45.96 7.98
N ALA A 277 -15.66 -46.42 7.11
CA ALA A 277 -16.84 -45.65 6.68
C ALA A 277 -17.76 -45.25 7.85
N SER A 278 -17.71 -45.97 8.96
CA SER A 278 -18.40 -45.62 10.21
C SER A 278 -17.85 -44.38 10.93
N GLN A 279 -16.68 -43.86 10.51
CA GLN A 279 -16.05 -42.66 11.09
C GLN A 279 -16.41 -41.37 10.33
N VAL A 280 -17.24 -41.47 9.29
CA VAL A 280 -17.81 -40.32 8.58
C VAL A 280 -18.68 -39.54 9.57
N LYS A 281 -18.34 -38.28 9.82
CA LYS A 281 -19.17 -37.37 10.62
C LYS A 281 -19.83 -36.31 9.74
N PRO A 282 -20.98 -35.76 10.16
CA PRO A 282 -21.53 -34.53 9.60
C PRO A 282 -20.50 -33.40 9.60
N LEU A 283 -20.58 -32.53 8.59
CA LEU A 283 -19.57 -31.51 8.32
C LEU A 283 -19.49 -30.43 9.42
N ASP A 284 -20.64 -30.08 9.98
CA ASP A 284 -20.81 -29.18 11.13
C ASP A 284 -20.16 -29.71 12.42
N GLU A 285 -19.90 -31.01 12.52
CA GLU A 285 -19.26 -31.65 13.68
C GLU A 285 -17.72 -31.75 13.57
N LEU A 286 -17.12 -31.19 12.52
CA LEU A 286 -15.67 -31.29 12.28
C LEU A 286 -14.93 -30.02 12.68
N PRO A 287 -14.37 -29.96 13.91
CA PRO A 287 -13.42 -28.91 14.26
C PRO A 287 -12.15 -29.17 13.46
N ILE A 288 -11.97 -28.38 12.40
CA ILE A 288 -10.80 -28.47 11.55
C ILE A 288 -9.72 -27.58 12.17
N SER A 289 -8.86 -28.20 12.98
CA SER A 289 -7.70 -27.50 13.54
C SER A 289 -6.62 -27.34 12.47
N PHE A 290 -6.61 -26.18 11.81
CA PHE A 290 -5.63 -25.91 10.76
C PHE A 290 -4.21 -25.62 11.26
N VAL A 291 -3.91 -25.81 12.56
CA VAL A 291 -2.57 -25.58 13.11
C VAL A 291 -1.50 -26.39 12.35
N PHE A 292 -1.85 -27.59 11.89
CA PHE A 292 -0.99 -28.47 11.06
C PHE A 292 -1.58 -28.73 9.66
N GLY A 293 -2.59 -27.93 9.30
CA GLY A 293 -3.53 -28.26 8.25
C GLY A 293 -4.38 -29.48 8.58
N SER A 294 -5.35 -29.77 7.72
CA SER A 294 -6.27 -30.86 7.92
C SER A 294 -6.63 -31.51 6.60
N ARG A 295 -6.86 -32.81 6.66
CA ARG A 295 -7.25 -33.60 5.49
C ARG A 295 -8.75 -33.49 5.30
N VAL A 296 -9.12 -33.05 4.11
CA VAL A 296 -10.50 -32.89 3.66
C VAL A 296 -10.74 -33.97 2.62
N CYS A 297 -11.32 -35.10 3.05
CA CYS A 297 -11.66 -36.21 2.17
C CYS A 297 -12.99 -35.93 1.46
N LEU A 298 -13.06 -36.23 0.16
CA LEU A 298 -14.20 -36.01 -0.71
C LEU A 298 -14.59 -37.36 -1.32
N LYS A 299 -15.83 -37.80 -1.07
CA LYS A 299 -16.42 -38.98 -1.70
C LYS A 299 -16.94 -38.62 -3.09
N ASN A 300 -16.51 -39.36 -4.13
CA ASN A 300 -16.72 -39.08 -5.55
C ASN A 300 -18.12 -38.57 -5.90
N THR A 301 -18.19 -37.34 -6.41
CA THR A 301 -19.36 -36.79 -7.15
C THR A 301 -18.96 -35.86 -8.31
N LEU A 302 -17.66 -35.76 -8.65
CA LEU A 302 -17.22 -34.92 -9.77
C LEU A 302 -16.90 -35.77 -11.00
N ASP A 303 -17.48 -35.42 -12.13
CA ASP A 303 -17.12 -35.99 -13.43
C ASP A 303 -15.66 -35.66 -13.79
N PRO A 304 -15.00 -36.43 -14.66
CA PRO A 304 -13.66 -36.08 -15.16
C PRO A 304 -13.66 -34.67 -15.79
N GLY A 305 -12.67 -33.83 -15.44
CA GLY A 305 -12.58 -32.45 -15.95
C GLY A 305 -12.15 -31.41 -14.91
N GLU A 306 -12.24 -30.14 -15.27
CA GLU A 306 -11.98 -29.02 -14.35
C GLU A 306 -13.27 -28.58 -13.66
N HIS A 307 -13.19 -28.39 -12.33
CA HIS A 307 -14.30 -27.91 -11.52
C HIS A 307 -13.84 -26.79 -10.59
N VAL A 308 -14.78 -25.99 -10.11
CA VAL A 308 -14.54 -25.04 -9.02
C VAL A 308 -15.34 -25.49 -7.81
N LEU A 309 -14.67 -25.72 -6.69
CA LEU A 309 -15.29 -26.02 -5.41
C LEU A 309 -15.35 -24.75 -4.57
N LEU A 310 -16.50 -24.47 -3.97
CA LEU A 310 -16.73 -23.40 -3.02
C LEU A 310 -16.66 -23.99 -1.61
N LEU A 311 -15.57 -23.73 -0.89
CA LEU A 311 -15.39 -24.18 0.49
C LEU A 311 -15.85 -23.07 1.43
N THR A 312 -16.89 -23.32 2.21
CA THR A 312 -17.34 -22.41 3.25
C THR A 312 -16.66 -22.78 4.57
N VAL A 313 -15.77 -21.92 5.04
CA VAL A 313 -15.05 -22.09 6.31
C VAL A 313 -15.52 -21.01 7.27
N ILE A 314 -15.96 -21.40 8.46
CA ILE A 314 -16.25 -20.48 9.55
C ILE A 314 -15.05 -20.45 10.49
N THR A 315 -14.47 -19.27 10.71
CA THR A 315 -13.41 -19.03 11.70
C THR A 315 -14.02 -18.35 12.91
N GLU A 316 -14.02 -19.04 14.03
CA GLU A 316 -14.52 -18.55 15.32
C GLU A 316 -13.36 -18.36 16.29
N LEU A 317 -13.42 -17.32 17.12
CA LEU A 317 -12.45 -17.09 18.19
C LEU A 317 -13.13 -17.18 19.53
N TYR A 318 -12.54 -18.01 20.40
CA TYR A 318 -12.98 -18.20 21.76
C TYR A 318 -11.82 -17.80 22.68
N PRO A 319 -11.99 -16.86 23.61
CA PRO A 319 -10.89 -16.32 24.40
C PRO A 319 -10.42 -17.25 25.52
N LYS A 320 -11.22 -18.28 25.84
CA LYS A 320 -10.99 -19.22 26.95
C LYS A 320 -10.76 -20.66 26.51
N LEU A 321 -10.69 -20.92 25.20
CA LEU A 321 -10.53 -22.26 24.66
C LEU A 321 -9.16 -22.45 24.02
N THR A 322 -8.46 -23.49 24.45
CA THR A 322 -7.27 -23.94 23.75
C THR A 322 -7.62 -24.57 22.41
N ALA A 323 -6.69 -24.56 21.45
CA ALA A 323 -6.91 -25.25 20.16
C ALA A 323 -7.15 -26.77 20.26
N LYS A 324 -6.94 -27.38 21.43
CA LYS A 324 -7.27 -28.79 21.68
C LYS A 324 -8.67 -28.98 22.27
N GLN A 325 -9.25 -27.95 22.87
CA GLN A 325 -10.61 -27.99 23.40
C GLN A 325 -11.62 -27.76 22.28
N GLN A 326 -12.72 -28.48 22.29
CA GLN A 326 -13.83 -28.22 21.38
C GLN A 326 -14.79 -27.23 22.04
N PRO A 327 -15.30 -26.21 21.32
CA PRO A 327 -16.36 -25.37 21.83
C PRO A 327 -17.61 -26.19 22.13
N THR A 328 -18.23 -25.92 23.27
CA THR A 328 -19.54 -26.43 23.68
C THR A 328 -20.65 -25.49 23.21
N GLU A 329 -21.92 -25.91 23.28
CA GLU A 329 -23.07 -25.04 22.97
C GLU A 329 -23.14 -23.78 23.84
N SER A 330 -22.54 -23.83 25.03
CA SER A 330 -22.50 -22.68 25.96
C SER A 330 -21.39 -21.67 25.62
N ASP A 331 -20.39 -22.08 24.84
CA ASP A 331 -19.29 -21.21 24.45
C ASP A 331 -19.75 -20.26 23.33
N LYS A 332 -19.63 -18.95 23.57
CA LYS A 332 -19.92 -17.93 22.57
C LYS A 332 -18.62 -17.40 21.97
N PRO A 333 -18.45 -17.43 20.64
CA PRO A 333 -17.28 -16.84 20.02
C PRO A 333 -17.34 -15.31 20.13
N VAL A 334 -16.19 -14.69 20.39
CA VAL A 334 -16.04 -13.21 20.39
C VAL A 334 -15.99 -12.64 18.96
N ALA A 335 -15.59 -13.45 18.00
CA ALA A 335 -15.66 -13.18 16.57
C ALA A 335 -16.01 -14.45 15.81
N SER A 336 -16.79 -14.30 14.74
CA SER A 336 -17.13 -15.38 13.81
C SER A 336 -17.11 -14.82 12.40
N ILE A 337 -16.33 -15.45 11.53
CA ILE A 337 -16.14 -15.00 10.15
C ILE A 337 -16.37 -16.17 9.20
N THR A 338 -17.28 -15.98 8.27
CA THR A 338 -17.50 -16.91 7.17
C THR A 338 -16.61 -16.53 5.98
N HIS A 339 -15.83 -17.50 5.54
CA HIS A 339 -14.98 -17.46 4.37
C HIS A 339 -15.58 -18.38 3.31
N ILE A 340 -15.75 -17.89 2.08
CA ILE A 340 -16.13 -18.72 0.94
C ILE A 340 -14.94 -18.71 0.00
N GLN A 341 -14.25 -19.84 -0.08
CA GLN A 341 -13.01 -19.97 -0.84
C GLN A 341 -13.26 -20.79 -2.11
N PRO A 342 -13.22 -20.17 -3.30
CA PRO A 342 -13.22 -20.90 -4.56
C PRO A 342 -11.87 -21.59 -4.77
N ILE A 343 -11.94 -22.87 -5.15
CA ILE A 343 -10.78 -23.72 -5.40
C ILE A 343 -10.98 -24.43 -6.72
N LYS A 344 -10.09 -24.15 -7.68
CA LYS A 344 -10.07 -24.89 -8.95
C LYS A 344 -9.44 -26.26 -8.74
N VAL A 345 -10.18 -27.33 -9.05
CA VAL A 345 -9.73 -28.73 -8.97
C VAL A 345 -9.80 -29.36 -10.36
N SER A 346 -8.87 -30.27 -10.67
CA SER A 346 -8.95 -31.13 -11.86
C SER A 346 -9.20 -32.56 -11.42
N VAL A 347 -10.07 -33.27 -12.13
CA VAL A 347 -10.50 -34.63 -11.78
C VAL A 347 -10.14 -35.57 -12.94
N ASP A 348 -9.41 -36.65 -12.65
CA ASP A 348 -9.04 -37.65 -13.66
C ASP A 348 -10.20 -38.57 -14.05
N ALA A 349 -9.95 -39.45 -15.02
CA ALA A 349 -10.91 -40.46 -15.46
C ALA A 349 -11.35 -41.44 -14.36
N SER A 350 -10.61 -41.54 -13.24
CA SER A 350 -10.97 -42.35 -12.08
C SER A 350 -11.77 -41.58 -11.01
N GLY A 351 -12.08 -40.29 -11.27
CA GLY A 351 -12.75 -39.42 -10.32
C GLY A 351 -11.82 -38.85 -9.23
N ARG A 352 -10.50 -38.98 -9.39
CA ARG A 352 -9.53 -38.48 -8.41
C ARG A 352 -9.13 -37.05 -8.71
N ILE A 353 -9.05 -36.24 -7.66
CA ILE A 353 -8.54 -34.87 -7.76
C ILE A 353 -7.03 -34.89 -8.00
N ILE A 354 -6.63 -34.48 -9.20
CA ILE A 354 -5.24 -34.27 -9.61
C ILE A 354 -4.92 -32.80 -9.42
N SER A 355 -3.94 -32.49 -8.58
CA SER A 355 -3.47 -31.12 -8.40
C SER A 355 -2.21 -30.91 -9.21
N GLU A 356 -2.34 -30.15 -10.28
CA GLU A 356 -1.21 -29.36 -10.76
C GLU A 356 -1.43 -27.86 -10.52
N LYS A 357 -2.67 -27.39 -10.25
CA LYS A 357 -2.98 -25.97 -9.99
C LYS A 357 -4.21 -25.78 -9.10
N LEU A 358 -4.10 -26.02 -7.79
CA LEU A 358 -5.09 -25.49 -6.83
C LEU A 358 -4.86 -23.99 -6.70
N ASN A 359 -5.45 -23.23 -7.63
CA ASN A 359 -5.41 -21.77 -7.57
C ASN A 359 -6.66 -21.28 -6.83
N ILE A 360 -6.41 -20.42 -5.83
CA ILE A 360 -7.43 -19.53 -5.29
C ILE A 360 -7.82 -18.58 -6.43
N LYS A 361 -9.09 -18.66 -6.86
CA LYS A 361 -9.66 -17.82 -7.93
C LYS A 361 -9.81 -16.38 -7.47
#